data_AF-A0AA39DMN3-F1
#
_entry.id   AF-A0AA39DMN3-F1
#
_cell.length_a   1.000
_cell.length_b   1.000
_cell.length_c   1.000
_cell.angle_alpha   90.00
_cell.angle_beta   90.00
_cell.angle_gamma   90.00
#
_symmetry.space_group_name_H-M   'P 1'
#
loop_
_entity.id
_entity.type
_entity.pdbx_description
1 polymer ?
#
loop_
_entity_poly.entity_id
_entity_poly.type
_entity_poly.pdbx_seq_one_letter_code
_entity_poly.pdbx_strand_id
1 'polypeptide(L)'
;MRTFILYVRQFRSAFQHRRYSFLSDLSRRQKVSGNWQTSDASKPLHNAGIARYLLPVSMVTRNLVTDSAIVANGVKEVSRAGPLVEYDRRIAEGELVDGDNCQVGTLRELQRLYDDLVMSANACSLDRYAASEKAGRSRWLWSRFIPQSSYSPVKGLYLYGGVGTGKTMLMDLFFNQLPDSWRKRRIHFHDFMLDVHSRLQRHKGVADPLEVVAGEISDEAVLLCLDEFMVTDVADALILNRLFRHLFSNGCILVSTSNRAPDKLYEGGLQRDLFLPFISTLKERCIIHEIGSSIDYRKMTSAEQGFYFIEKDASGLVKQKFQYLIGEHTAVPQEVEVVMGRKLQVPLGANGCAYFPFEDLCDKPLGAADYFGLFKKFHTLALEGVPIFGLHNRSAAYRFVTLVDVMYENKGRLLCTAEGSPLQLFERIVTIADAQNMAPRTSSRSRKNDDFDLCVDNELGFAKDRTISRLTEMNSKEYLEQHAAMLAEKQLSQDDGDEKALQA
;
A
#
# COMPACT_ATOMS: atom_id res chain seq x y z
N MET A 1 -13.74 6.61 -32.14
CA MET A 1 -14.48 7.27 -31.04
C MET A 1 -15.94 6.80 -30.83
N ARG A 2 -16.73 6.43 -31.85
CA ARG A 2 -18.12 5.94 -31.63
C ARG A 2 -18.22 4.50 -31.09
N THR A 3 -17.22 3.67 -31.35
CA THR A 3 -17.15 2.27 -30.87
C THR A 3 -16.83 2.15 -29.37
N PHE A 4 -16.11 3.14 -28.82
CA PHE A 4 -15.70 3.20 -27.41
C PHE A 4 -16.89 3.48 -26.46
N ILE A 5 -17.86 4.28 -26.91
CA ILE A 5 -19.06 4.62 -26.12
C ILE A 5 -20.05 3.43 -26.05
N LEU A 6 -20.05 2.56 -27.05
CA LEU A 6 -20.92 1.38 -27.08
C LEU A 6 -20.44 0.29 -26.10
N TYR A 7 -19.12 0.10 -25.97
CA TYR A 7 -18.55 -0.87 -25.03
C TYR A 7 -18.78 -0.49 -23.56
N VAL A 8 -18.59 0.79 -23.23
CA VAL A 8 -18.82 1.31 -21.85
C VAL A 8 -20.31 1.28 -21.47
N ARG A 9 -21.22 1.43 -22.44
CA ARG A 9 -22.67 1.32 -22.20
C ARG A 9 -23.14 -0.12 -22.03
N GLN A 10 -22.59 -1.08 -22.77
CA GLN A 10 -22.92 -2.50 -22.61
C GLN A 10 -22.47 -3.05 -21.24
N PHE A 11 -21.31 -2.59 -20.74
CA PHE A 11 -20.82 -2.94 -19.40
C PHE A 11 -21.73 -2.40 -18.27
N ARG A 12 -22.23 -1.15 -18.39
CA ARG A 12 -23.16 -0.58 -17.38
C ARG A 12 -24.54 -1.24 -17.38
N SER A 13 -25.04 -1.67 -18.53
CA SER A 13 -26.36 -2.33 -18.66
C SER A 13 -26.39 -3.73 -18.02
N ALA A 14 -25.31 -4.51 -18.17
CA ALA A 14 -25.20 -5.84 -17.56
C ALA A 14 -25.20 -5.80 -16.02
N PHE A 15 -24.71 -4.70 -15.42
CA PHE A 15 -24.71 -4.48 -13.97
C PHE A 15 -26.07 -4.06 -13.40
N GLN A 16 -26.90 -3.36 -14.17
CA GLN A 16 -28.25 -2.97 -13.71
C GLN A 16 -29.24 -4.14 -13.76
N HIS A 17 -29.14 -5.02 -14.76
CA HIS A 17 -30.05 -6.16 -14.89
C HIS A 17 -29.85 -7.25 -13.82
N ARG A 18 -28.65 -7.38 -13.23
CA ARG A 18 -28.40 -8.33 -12.13
C ARG A 18 -28.95 -7.87 -10.77
N ARG A 19 -29.24 -6.57 -10.61
CA ARG A 19 -29.82 -5.99 -9.38
C ARG A 19 -31.34 -6.16 -9.26
N TYR A 20 -32.07 -6.29 -10.37
CA TYR A 20 -33.52 -6.45 -10.35
C TYR A 20 -34.01 -7.88 -10.08
N SER A 21 -33.18 -8.90 -10.34
CA SER A 21 -33.57 -10.30 -10.11
C SER A 21 -33.53 -10.72 -8.63
N PHE A 22 -32.87 -9.96 -7.75
CA PHE A 22 -32.71 -10.31 -6.33
C PHE A 22 -33.77 -9.68 -5.42
N LEU A 23 -34.44 -8.62 -5.88
CA LEU A 23 -35.47 -7.92 -5.10
C LEU A 23 -36.87 -8.55 -5.22
N SER A 24 -37.12 -9.40 -6.23
CA SER A 24 -38.42 -10.07 -6.41
C SER A 24 -38.61 -11.27 -5.47
N ASP A 25 -37.54 -11.93 -5.01
CA ASP A 25 -37.66 -13.13 -4.16
C ASP A 25 -37.77 -12.83 -2.66
N LEU A 26 -37.39 -11.63 -2.20
CA LEU A 26 -37.53 -11.24 -0.79
C LEU A 26 -38.92 -10.74 -0.41
N SER A 27 -39.78 -10.40 -1.37
CA SER A 27 -41.11 -9.84 -1.09
C SER A 27 -42.22 -10.87 -0.88
N ARG A 28 -41.92 -12.18 -0.98
CA ARG A 28 -42.94 -13.25 -0.89
C ARG A 28 -42.97 -14.05 0.41
N ARG A 29 -42.19 -13.68 1.42
CA ARG A 29 -42.18 -14.37 2.74
C ARG A 29 -42.15 -13.39 3.91
N GLN A 30 -43.23 -12.62 4.10
CA GLN A 30 -43.54 -12.06 5.42
C GLN A 30 -45.03 -11.68 5.51
N LYS A 31 -45.86 -12.69 5.73
CA LYS A 31 -47.15 -12.55 6.40
C LYS A 31 -47.37 -13.84 7.16
N VAL A 32 -47.21 -13.80 8.48
CA VAL A 32 -48.00 -14.50 9.50
C VAL A 32 -47.30 -14.30 10.85
N SER A 33 -48.06 -13.70 11.77
CA SER A 33 -48.13 -13.99 13.20
C SER A 33 -47.90 -12.77 14.10
N GLY A 34 -48.94 -12.47 14.87
CA GLY A 34 -48.95 -11.44 15.91
C GLY A 34 -48.96 -12.03 17.33
N ASN A 35 -48.70 -11.10 18.25
CA ASN A 35 -49.06 -10.96 19.66
C ASN A 35 -48.70 -11.99 20.76
N TRP A 36 -48.31 -11.37 21.88
CA TRP A 36 -48.52 -11.67 23.32
C TRP A 36 -47.28 -11.99 24.20
N GLN A 37 -46.80 -10.90 24.83
CA GLN A 37 -46.48 -10.65 26.25
C GLN A 37 -46.18 -11.75 27.31
N THR A 38 -45.21 -11.38 28.16
CA THR A 38 -45.08 -11.45 29.65
C THR A 38 -44.33 -12.58 30.40
N SER A 39 -43.29 -12.10 31.13
CA SER A 39 -42.89 -12.32 32.55
C SER A 39 -42.13 -13.57 33.07
N ASP A 40 -40.99 -13.25 33.69
CA ASP A 40 -40.41 -13.67 34.99
C ASP A 40 -39.48 -14.90 35.21
N ALA A 41 -38.29 -14.54 35.73
CA ALA A 41 -37.47 -15.08 36.83
C ALA A 41 -37.06 -16.57 36.94
N SER A 42 -35.74 -16.85 36.92
CA SER A 42 -34.93 -17.50 37.99
C SER A 42 -33.64 -18.18 37.47
N LYS A 43 -32.57 -18.19 38.29
CA LYS A 43 -31.24 -18.84 38.12
C LYS A 43 -31.20 -20.19 38.91
N PRO A 44 -30.09 -20.97 38.98
CA PRO A 44 -29.15 -21.53 37.96
C PRO A 44 -28.86 -23.05 38.18
N LEU A 45 -28.19 -23.78 37.25
CA LEU A 45 -27.11 -24.76 37.56
C LEU A 45 -26.45 -25.38 36.30
N HIS A 46 -25.19 -25.78 36.49
CA HIS A 46 -24.18 -26.42 35.62
C HIS A 46 -24.61 -27.64 34.77
N ASN A 47 -24.23 -27.73 33.47
CA ASN A 47 -23.05 -28.47 32.96
C ASN A 47 -23.00 -28.61 31.42
N ALA A 48 -21.79 -28.44 30.88
CA ALA A 48 -21.16 -29.07 29.70
C ALA A 48 -21.83 -29.07 28.30
N GLY A 49 -21.13 -28.47 27.33
CA GLY A 49 -20.89 -29.09 26.01
C GLY A 49 -21.63 -28.52 24.79
N ILE A 50 -20.84 -27.97 23.85
CA ILE A 50 -21.09 -27.90 22.39
C ILE A 50 -22.20 -26.93 21.93
N ALA A 51 -21.81 -25.78 21.36
CA ALA A 51 -22.26 -25.31 20.02
C ALA A 51 -21.88 -23.83 19.74
N ARG A 52 -21.20 -23.64 18.60
CA ARG A 52 -21.39 -22.55 17.62
C ARG A 52 -21.32 -21.11 18.11
N TYR A 53 -20.16 -20.48 17.89
CA TYR A 53 -20.02 -19.04 17.75
C TYR A 53 -20.79 -18.56 16.50
N LEU A 54 -22.06 -18.20 16.69
CA LEU A 54 -22.70 -17.14 15.92
C LEU A 54 -22.43 -15.85 16.69
N LEU A 55 -21.53 -15.00 16.20
CA LEU A 55 -21.45 -13.61 16.65
C LEU A 55 -22.23 -12.75 15.65
N PRO A 56 -23.14 -11.88 16.12
CA PRO A 56 -24.03 -11.10 15.27
C PRO A 56 -23.24 -9.95 14.63
N VAL A 57 -23.45 -9.75 13.32
CA VAL A 57 -23.09 -8.50 12.65
C VAL A 57 -23.95 -7.40 13.27
N SER A 58 -23.37 -6.63 14.21
CA SER A 58 -23.99 -5.38 14.66
C SER A 58 -23.83 -4.36 13.53
N MET A 59 -24.82 -4.29 12.64
CA MET A 59 -24.99 -3.12 11.76
C MET A 59 -25.31 -1.92 12.67
N VAL A 60 -24.28 -1.14 13.00
CA VAL A 60 -24.46 0.17 13.60
C VAL A 60 -24.88 1.11 12.48
N THR A 61 -26.19 1.21 12.25
CA THR A 61 -26.74 2.29 11.42
C THR A 61 -26.52 3.61 12.15
N ARG A 62 -25.63 4.47 11.64
CA ARG A 62 -25.60 5.87 12.05
C ARG A 62 -26.84 6.54 11.47
N ASN A 63 -27.65 7.11 12.38
CA ASN A 63 -28.69 8.06 12.01
C ASN A 63 -28.04 9.25 11.29
N LEU A 64 -28.50 9.54 10.08
CA LEU A 64 -28.23 10.78 9.38
C LEU A 64 -28.77 11.93 10.24
N VAL A 65 -27.88 12.62 10.95
CA VAL A 65 -28.20 13.93 11.53
C VAL A 65 -28.20 14.91 10.37
N THR A 66 -29.36 15.06 9.72
CA THR A 66 -29.65 16.26 8.95
C THR A 66 -29.93 17.37 9.94
N ASP A 67 -28.89 18.13 10.31
CA ASP A 67 -29.08 19.36 11.08
C ASP A 67 -29.95 20.31 10.27
N SER A 68 -31.12 20.58 10.86
CA SER A 68 -32.14 21.46 10.32
C SER A 68 -31.63 22.90 10.37
N ALA A 69 -31.91 23.63 9.29
CA ALA A 69 -31.60 25.04 9.13
C ALA A 69 -32.07 25.89 10.32
N ILE A 70 -31.15 26.61 10.96
CA ILE A 70 -31.45 27.84 11.70
C ILE A 70 -30.43 28.90 11.29
N VAL A 71 -30.97 29.97 10.70
CA VAL A 71 -30.32 31.20 10.28
C VAL A 71 -29.79 31.97 11.50
N ALA A 72 -28.50 32.31 11.53
CA ALA A 72 -27.99 33.52 12.19
C ALA A 72 -26.54 33.86 11.77
N ASN A 73 -26.41 34.93 10.97
CA ASN A 73 -25.30 35.88 10.83
C ASN A 73 -23.85 35.40 10.54
N GLY A 74 -23.44 35.63 9.28
CA GLY A 74 -22.28 36.51 9.03
C GLY A 74 -20.88 35.91 8.95
N VAL A 75 -20.73 34.60 8.70
CA VAL A 75 -19.42 33.99 8.39
C VAL A 75 -19.46 33.50 6.95
N LYS A 76 -18.52 33.96 6.12
CA LYS A 76 -18.32 33.46 4.74
C LYS A 76 -18.32 31.93 4.77
N GLU A 77 -19.19 31.30 3.97
CA GLU A 77 -19.18 29.86 3.73
C GLU A 77 -17.79 29.43 3.26
N VAL A 78 -17.00 28.88 4.17
CA VAL A 78 -15.81 28.11 3.82
C VAL A 78 -16.36 26.86 3.15
N SER A 79 -16.03 26.65 1.87
CA SER A 79 -16.38 25.42 1.16
C SER A 79 -15.97 24.22 2.02
N ARG A 80 -16.93 23.35 2.37
CA ARG A 80 -16.67 22.07 3.04
C ARG A 80 -15.87 21.17 2.09
N ALA A 81 -14.56 21.39 2.00
CA ALA A 81 -13.60 20.61 1.21
C ALA A 81 -12.55 20.03 2.15
N GLY A 82 -11.81 19.02 1.68
CA GLY A 82 -10.76 18.38 2.48
C GLY A 82 -10.94 16.86 2.58
N PRO A 83 -9.96 16.19 3.21
CA PRO A 83 -9.85 14.74 3.21
C PRO A 83 -11.05 14.01 3.82
N LEU A 84 -11.66 14.54 4.88
CA LEU A 84 -12.81 13.90 5.52
C LEU A 84 -14.06 14.01 4.64
N VAL A 85 -14.25 15.15 3.97
CA VAL A 85 -15.40 15.33 3.07
C VAL A 85 -15.28 14.44 1.83
N GLU A 86 -14.08 14.36 1.26
CA GLU A 86 -13.82 13.46 0.13
C GLU A 86 -13.98 11.99 0.52
N TYR A 87 -13.57 11.62 1.74
CA TYR A 87 -13.81 10.28 2.27
C TYR A 87 -15.30 9.95 2.34
N ASP A 88 -16.11 10.81 2.99
CA ASP A 88 -17.55 10.62 3.12
C ASP A 88 -18.25 10.54 1.75
N ARG A 89 -17.79 11.34 0.77
CA ARG A 89 -18.27 11.28 -0.63
C ARG A 89 -18.03 9.91 -1.25
N ARG A 90 -16.81 9.38 -1.12
CA ARG A 90 -16.45 8.05 -1.67
C ARG A 90 -17.20 6.91 -0.99
N ILE A 91 -17.49 7.02 0.31
CA ILE A 91 -18.37 6.07 1.01
C ILE A 91 -19.78 6.11 0.43
N ALA A 92 -20.36 7.31 0.26
CA ALA A 92 -21.71 7.47 -0.25
C ALA A 92 -21.87 6.96 -1.69
N GLU A 93 -20.82 7.06 -2.51
CA GLU A 93 -20.77 6.54 -3.88
C GLU A 93 -20.46 5.03 -3.94
N GLY A 94 -20.06 4.42 -2.83
CA GLY A 94 -19.67 3.02 -2.75
C GLY A 94 -18.28 2.73 -3.34
N GLU A 95 -17.43 3.76 -3.50
CA GLU A 95 -16.04 3.61 -3.93
C GLU A 95 -15.13 3.15 -2.78
N LEU A 96 -15.51 3.46 -1.54
CA LEU A 96 -14.84 3.04 -0.31
C LEU A 96 -15.83 2.34 0.63
N VAL A 97 -15.28 1.46 1.49
CA VAL A 97 -16.01 0.85 2.62
C VAL A 97 -15.74 1.67 3.87
N ASP A 98 -16.73 1.78 4.75
CA ASP A 98 -16.60 2.55 6.00
C ASP A 98 -15.47 1.99 6.87
N GLY A 99 -14.61 2.89 7.31
CA GLY A 99 -13.43 2.62 8.10
C GLY A 99 -13.80 2.39 9.56
N ASP A 100 -12.84 1.89 10.32
CA ASP A 100 -13.02 1.77 11.75
C ASP A 100 -12.90 3.15 12.41
N ASN A 101 -13.29 3.20 13.69
CA ASN A 101 -13.25 4.45 14.45
C ASN A 101 -11.84 5.06 14.51
N CYS A 102 -10.79 4.25 14.37
CA CYS A 102 -9.41 4.68 14.43
C CYS A 102 -8.99 5.37 13.13
N GLN A 103 -9.36 4.82 11.97
CA GLN A 103 -9.17 5.43 10.66
C GLN A 103 -9.95 6.75 10.53
N VAL A 104 -11.21 6.78 10.99
CA VAL A 104 -12.02 8.01 11.04
C VAL A 104 -11.39 9.05 11.98
N GLY A 105 -10.80 8.61 13.10
CA GLY A 105 -10.00 9.46 13.99
C GLY A 105 -8.82 10.11 13.26
N THR A 106 -8.08 9.35 12.47
CA THR A 106 -6.97 9.88 11.66
C THR A 106 -7.44 10.85 10.57
N LEU A 107 -8.57 10.57 9.92
CA LEU A 107 -9.15 11.49 8.93
C LEU A 107 -9.50 12.85 9.54
N ARG A 108 -9.96 12.88 10.80
CA ARG A 108 -10.21 14.14 11.51
C ARG A 108 -8.94 14.93 11.76
N GLU A 109 -7.84 14.26 12.12
CA GLU A 109 -6.54 14.93 12.25
C GLU A 109 -6.00 15.46 10.92
N LEU A 110 -6.20 14.71 9.83
CA LEU A 110 -5.87 15.17 8.48
C LEU A 110 -6.74 16.35 8.03
N GLN A 111 -8.03 16.34 8.38
CA GLN A 111 -8.93 17.46 8.13
C GLN A 111 -8.50 18.70 8.92
N ARG A 112 -8.16 18.54 10.21
CA ARG A 112 -7.62 19.62 11.05
C ARG A 112 -6.38 20.23 10.42
N LEU A 113 -5.43 19.40 9.97
CA LEU A 113 -4.22 19.88 9.29
C LEU A 113 -4.55 20.60 7.98
N TYR A 114 -5.48 20.06 7.19
CA TYR A 114 -5.94 20.70 5.95
C TYR A 114 -6.50 22.10 6.25
N ASP A 115 -7.37 22.23 7.24
CA ASP A 115 -7.98 23.50 7.64
C ASP A 115 -6.91 24.49 8.13
N ASP A 116 -5.98 24.04 8.99
CA ASP A 116 -4.86 24.84 9.48
C ASP A 116 -3.98 25.40 8.34
N LEU A 117 -3.69 24.56 7.33
CA LEU A 117 -2.90 24.94 6.16
C LEU A 117 -3.65 25.93 5.26
N VAL A 118 -4.94 25.71 5.00
CA VAL A 118 -5.76 26.63 4.19
C VAL A 118 -5.89 27.98 4.87
N MET A 119 -6.14 28.00 6.19
CA MET A 119 -6.22 29.24 6.96
C MET A 119 -4.87 29.99 7.03
N SER A 120 -3.77 29.24 7.07
CA SER A 120 -2.42 29.80 7.22
C SER A 120 -1.62 29.87 5.92
N ALA A 121 -2.24 29.69 4.75
CA ALA A 121 -1.53 29.47 3.49
C ALA A 121 -0.51 30.59 3.14
N ASN A 122 -0.87 31.85 3.40
CA ASN A 122 0.01 33.00 3.22
C ASN A 122 1.17 33.01 4.23
N ALA A 123 0.90 32.71 5.50
CA ALA A 123 1.91 32.66 6.55
C ALA A 123 2.90 31.51 6.33
N CYS A 124 2.41 30.38 5.80
CA CYS A 124 3.23 29.23 5.40
C CYS A 124 3.94 29.44 4.06
N SER A 125 3.67 30.52 3.31
CA SER A 125 4.26 30.76 1.97
C SER A 125 4.01 29.62 0.96
N LEU A 126 2.83 28.98 1.03
CA LEU A 126 2.47 27.84 0.15
C LEU A 126 2.25 28.26 -1.31
N ASP A 127 1.76 29.49 -1.54
CA ASP A 127 1.37 30.06 -2.84
C ASP A 127 2.34 31.16 -3.35
N ARG A 128 3.64 31.10 -3.00
CA ARG A 128 4.61 32.21 -3.19
C ARG A 128 4.63 32.83 -4.61
N TYR A 129 4.25 32.08 -5.64
CA TYR A 129 4.19 32.58 -7.03
C TYR A 129 2.87 33.29 -7.42
N ALA A 130 1.75 33.05 -6.72
CA ALA A 130 0.46 33.70 -7.02
C ALA A 130 0.43 35.19 -6.59
N ALA A 131 1.25 35.58 -5.62
CA ALA A 131 1.37 36.98 -5.18
C ALA A 131 2.19 37.87 -6.13
N SER A 132 2.64 37.37 -7.29
CA SER A 132 3.59 38.03 -8.19
C SER A 132 2.96 38.83 -9.35
N GLU A 133 1.67 39.19 -9.30
CA GLU A 133 1.08 40.00 -10.39
C GLU A 133 1.12 41.52 -10.18
N LYS A 134 1.57 42.05 -9.03
CA LYS A 134 1.67 43.51 -8.84
C LYS A 134 3.02 44.00 -8.28
N ALA A 135 3.70 44.72 -9.18
CA ALA A 135 4.67 45.80 -9.01
C ALA A 135 6.10 45.47 -8.51
N GLY A 136 7.05 45.67 -9.44
CA GLY A 136 8.25 46.47 -9.18
C GLY A 136 9.54 45.69 -8.90
N ARG A 137 10.57 45.95 -9.71
CA ARG A 137 11.95 45.42 -9.65
C ARG A 137 12.70 45.67 -8.33
N SER A 138 12.05 46.18 -7.28
CA SER A 138 12.70 46.49 -6.01
C SER A 138 12.69 45.34 -4.98
N ARG A 139 11.86 44.29 -5.13
CA ARG A 139 11.65 43.32 -4.03
C ARG A 139 12.74 42.26 -3.82
N TRP A 140 13.62 41.98 -4.79
CA TRP A 140 14.77 41.05 -4.57
C TRP A 140 15.69 41.52 -3.43
N LEU A 141 15.77 42.84 -3.25
CA LEU A 141 16.52 43.43 -2.14
C LEU A 141 15.72 43.44 -0.83
N TRP A 142 14.38 43.54 -0.86
CA TRP A 142 13.53 43.60 0.35
C TRP A 142 13.09 42.23 0.89
N SER A 143 13.08 41.16 0.07
CA SER A 143 12.81 39.80 0.55
C SER A 143 13.89 39.26 1.49
N ARG A 144 15.05 39.93 1.58
CA ARG A 144 16.12 39.67 2.54
C ARG A 144 15.97 40.41 3.89
N PHE A 145 15.05 41.35 4.01
CA PHE A 145 14.94 42.24 5.20
C PHE A 145 13.62 42.11 5.98
N ILE A 146 12.74 41.18 5.62
CA ILE A 146 11.60 40.83 6.47
C ILE A 146 12.06 39.70 7.40
N PRO A 147 12.07 39.88 8.73
CA PRO A 147 12.35 38.79 9.65
C PRO A 147 11.16 37.83 9.59
N GLN A 148 11.25 36.85 8.67
CA GLN A 148 10.33 35.74 8.66
C GLN A 148 10.62 34.91 9.91
N SER A 149 9.59 34.55 10.67
CA SER A 149 9.73 33.44 11.60
C SER A 149 10.26 32.25 10.80
N SER A 150 11.49 31.79 11.10
CA SER A 150 12.17 30.73 10.33
C SER A 150 11.37 29.43 10.28
N TYR A 151 10.40 29.25 11.19
CA TYR A 151 9.54 28.10 11.25
C TYR A 151 8.13 28.40 10.77
N SER A 152 7.52 27.43 10.06
CA SER A 152 6.10 27.47 9.74
C SER A 152 5.25 27.51 11.02
N PRO A 153 4.16 28.31 11.06
CA PRO A 153 3.22 28.35 12.19
C PRO A 153 2.41 27.06 12.32
N VAL A 154 2.27 26.30 11.23
CA VAL A 154 1.55 25.02 11.21
C VAL A 154 2.54 23.88 11.45
N LYS A 155 2.23 23.01 12.41
CA LYS A 155 2.98 21.78 12.64
C LYS A 155 2.61 20.74 11.58
N GLY A 156 3.61 19.95 11.19
CA GLY A 156 3.43 18.77 10.35
C GLY A 156 2.65 17.65 11.04
N LEU A 157 2.52 16.52 10.36
CA LEU A 157 1.85 15.33 10.88
C LEU A 157 2.66 14.08 10.57
N TYR A 158 2.98 13.31 11.61
CA TYR A 158 3.64 12.01 11.48
C TYR A 158 2.61 10.93 11.82
N LEU A 159 2.13 10.26 10.80
CA LEU A 159 1.19 9.15 10.90
C LEU A 159 1.94 7.84 11.02
N TYR A 160 1.63 7.04 12.05
CA TYR A 160 2.17 5.69 12.15
C TYR A 160 1.13 4.63 12.52
N GLY A 161 1.42 3.39 12.16
CA GLY A 161 0.58 2.24 12.49
C GLY A 161 1.01 0.99 11.74
N GLY A 162 0.39 -0.15 12.06
CA GLY A 162 0.70 -1.45 11.46
C GLY A 162 0.53 -1.49 9.93
N VAL A 163 1.03 -2.56 9.32
CA VAL A 163 0.89 -2.77 7.87
C VAL A 163 -0.59 -2.88 7.50
N GLY A 164 -0.97 -2.28 6.36
CA GLY A 164 -2.34 -2.44 5.84
C GLY A 164 -3.42 -1.59 6.50
N THR A 165 -3.07 -0.68 7.42
CA THR A 165 -4.03 0.21 8.11
C THR A 165 -4.56 1.39 7.26
N GLY A 166 -4.24 1.43 5.96
CA GLY A 166 -4.72 2.47 5.04
C GLY A 166 -3.92 3.78 5.04
N LYS A 167 -2.71 3.82 5.61
CA LYS A 167 -1.82 5.01 5.64
C LYS A 167 -1.69 5.73 4.31
N THR A 168 -1.37 5.00 3.24
CA THR A 168 -1.17 5.54 1.89
C THR A 168 -2.46 6.14 1.35
N MET A 169 -3.58 5.44 1.49
CA MET A 169 -4.91 5.95 1.09
C MET A 169 -5.28 7.24 1.86
N LEU A 170 -5.01 7.29 3.17
CA LEU A 170 -5.23 8.49 3.97
C LEU A 170 -4.35 9.67 3.51
N MET A 171 -3.08 9.39 3.16
CA MET A 171 -2.19 10.37 2.56
C MET A 171 -2.68 10.82 1.17
N ASP A 172 -3.22 9.92 0.34
CA ASP A 172 -3.82 10.25 -0.96
C ASP A 172 -4.99 11.23 -0.80
N LEU A 173 -5.92 10.90 0.10
CA LEU A 173 -7.10 11.73 0.39
C LEU A 173 -6.70 13.13 0.85
N PHE A 174 -5.65 13.24 1.66
CA PHE A 174 -5.13 14.54 2.08
C PHE A 174 -4.44 15.27 0.92
N PHE A 175 -3.46 14.66 0.26
CA PHE A 175 -2.63 15.32 -0.74
C PHE A 175 -3.42 15.81 -1.96
N ASN A 176 -4.41 15.02 -2.39
CA ASN A 176 -5.22 15.32 -3.58
C ASN A 176 -6.27 16.41 -3.32
N GLN A 177 -6.62 16.68 -2.06
CA GLN A 177 -7.57 17.75 -1.71
C GLN A 177 -6.89 19.10 -1.58
N LEU A 178 -5.55 19.15 -1.47
CA LEU A 178 -4.80 20.39 -1.41
C LEU A 178 -4.75 21.09 -2.78
N PRO A 179 -4.81 22.43 -2.83
CA PRO A 179 -4.72 23.17 -4.08
C PRO A 179 -3.45 22.84 -4.89
N ASP A 180 -3.61 22.68 -6.21
CA ASP A 180 -2.48 22.38 -7.10
C ASP A 180 -1.55 23.57 -7.34
N SER A 181 -1.99 24.79 -7.01
CA SER A 181 -1.13 25.98 -7.03
C SER A 181 -0.07 25.99 -5.92
N TRP A 182 -0.26 25.17 -4.88
CA TRP A 182 0.64 25.13 -3.74
C TRP A 182 1.93 24.40 -4.07
N ARG A 183 3.03 24.87 -3.48
CA ARG A 183 4.33 24.16 -3.49
C ARG A 183 4.28 22.95 -2.58
N LYS A 184 3.69 21.87 -3.08
CA LYS A 184 3.56 20.56 -2.42
C LYS A 184 4.32 19.50 -3.22
N ARG A 185 5.00 18.59 -2.54
CA ARG A 185 5.64 17.42 -3.16
C ARG A 185 5.36 16.19 -2.34
N ARG A 186 5.00 15.10 -3.01
CA ARG A 186 4.91 13.76 -2.42
C ARG A 186 5.93 12.83 -3.05
N ILE A 187 6.60 12.04 -2.22
CA ILE A 187 7.66 11.13 -2.64
C ILE A 187 7.86 10.02 -1.59
N HIS A 188 8.29 8.83 -2.01
CA HIS A 188 8.71 7.77 -1.09
C HIS A 188 10.03 8.17 -0.40
N PHE A 189 10.18 7.80 0.88
CA PHE A 189 11.35 8.20 1.68
C PHE A 189 12.69 7.78 1.04
N HIS A 190 12.78 6.57 0.49
CA HIS A 190 14.00 6.09 -0.14
C HIS A 190 14.39 6.94 -1.37
N ASP A 191 13.43 7.24 -2.25
CA ASP A 191 13.67 8.08 -3.43
C ASP A 191 14.04 9.51 -3.04
N PHE A 192 13.45 10.02 -1.95
CA PHE A 192 13.84 11.31 -1.38
C PHE A 192 15.31 11.32 -0.93
N MET A 193 15.77 10.27 -0.25
CA MET A 193 17.17 10.19 0.18
C MET A 193 18.13 10.05 -1.02
N LEU A 194 17.76 9.31 -2.06
CA LEU A 194 18.53 9.24 -3.30
C LEU A 194 18.67 10.63 -3.98
N ASP A 195 17.59 11.40 -4.04
CA ASP A 195 17.61 12.79 -4.55
C ASP A 195 18.52 13.68 -3.69
N VAL A 196 18.40 13.61 -2.35
CA VAL A 196 19.26 14.35 -1.41
C VAL A 196 20.73 14.03 -1.63
N HIS A 197 21.10 12.74 -1.68
CA HIS A 197 22.49 12.33 -1.90
C HIS A 197 23.00 12.80 -3.27
N SER A 198 22.19 12.69 -4.33
CA SER A 198 22.52 13.20 -5.66
C SER A 198 22.83 14.70 -5.65
N ARG A 199 22.03 15.51 -4.94
CA ARG A 199 22.28 16.96 -4.78
C ARG A 199 23.53 17.23 -3.95
N LEU A 200 23.73 16.50 -2.85
CA LEU A 200 24.96 16.62 -2.04
C LEU A 200 26.23 16.38 -2.86
N GLN A 201 26.22 15.42 -3.78
CA GLN A 201 27.35 15.17 -4.68
C GLN A 201 27.64 16.36 -5.61
N ARG A 202 26.61 17.10 -6.05
CA ARG A 202 26.74 18.30 -6.89
C ARG A 202 27.31 19.51 -6.14
N HIS A 203 27.05 19.61 -4.84
CA HIS A 203 27.53 20.71 -3.98
C HIS A 203 28.78 20.36 -3.16
N LYS A 204 29.57 19.38 -3.61
CA LYS A 204 30.86 19.06 -2.99
C LYS A 204 31.77 20.29 -2.95
N GLY A 205 32.40 20.52 -1.80
CA GLY A 205 33.32 21.64 -1.57
C GLY A 205 32.67 22.92 -1.04
N VAL A 206 31.35 22.96 -0.92
CA VAL A 206 30.64 23.98 -0.14
C VAL A 206 30.80 23.68 1.36
N ALA A 207 30.91 24.72 2.18
CA ALA A 207 31.12 24.59 3.64
C ALA A 207 29.99 23.81 4.33
N ASP A 208 28.72 24.12 4.01
CA ASP A 208 27.57 23.32 4.39
C ASP A 208 26.69 22.98 3.16
N PRO A 209 26.93 21.82 2.52
CA PRO A 209 26.14 21.44 1.35
C PRO A 209 24.69 21.08 1.72
N LEU A 210 24.41 20.67 2.97
CA LEU A 210 23.04 20.32 3.39
C LEU A 210 22.13 21.55 3.48
N GLU A 211 22.68 22.71 3.87
CA GLU A 211 21.94 23.97 3.86
C GLU A 211 21.48 24.34 2.44
N VAL A 212 22.38 24.22 1.45
CA VAL A 212 22.05 24.48 0.04
C VAL A 212 20.99 23.51 -0.47
N VAL A 213 21.17 22.21 -0.23
CA VAL A 213 20.21 21.18 -0.63
C VAL A 213 18.84 21.40 0.01
N ALA A 214 18.79 21.75 1.29
CA ALA A 214 17.54 22.08 1.97
C ALA A 214 16.88 23.34 1.37
N GLY A 215 17.66 24.34 0.96
CA GLY A 215 17.20 25.50 0.21
C GLY A 215 16.48 25.10 -1.08
N GLU A 216 17.15 24.32 -1.92
CA GLU A 216 16.60 23.83 -3.19
C GLU A 216 15.29 23.04 -2.99
N ILE A 217 15.28 22.11 -2.03
CA ILE A 217 14.08 21.32 -1.72
C ILE A 217 12.94 22.22 -1.23
N SER A 218 13.23 23.20 -0.36
CA SER A 218 12.22 24.13 0.16
C SER A 218 11.69 25.13 -0.87
N ASP A 219 12.46 25.39 -1.92
CA ASP A 219 12.02 26.20 -3.06
C ASP A 219 11.06 25.43 -3.96
N GLU A 220 11.28 24.13 -4.13
CA GLU A 220 10.37 23.20 -4.85
C GLU A 220 9.10 22.90 -4.03
N ALA A 221 9.25 22.62 -2.74
CA ALA A 221 8.17 22.13 -1.89
C ALA A 221 8.26 22.70 -0.47
N VAL A 222 7.22 23.44 -0.09
CA VAL A 222 7.02 23.87 1.31
C VAL A 222 6.28 22.80 2.10
N LEU A 223 5.32 22.12 1.48
CA LEU A 223 4.66 20.96 2.07
C LEU A 223 5.27 19.69 1.49
N LEU A 224 6.03 18.97 2.31
CA LEU A 224 6.69 17.73 1.94
C LEU A 224 5.92 16.55 2.52
N CYS A 225 5.34 15.73 1.65
CA CYS A 225 4.65 14.50 1.99
C CYS A 225 5.57 13.30 1.74
N LEU A 226 6.08 12.69 2.81
CA LEU A 226 6.95 11.52 2.71
C LEU A 226 6.17 10.24 3.00
N ASP A 227 6.03 9.39 1.99
CA ASP A 227 5.45 8.05 2.17
C ASP A 227 6.52 7.07 2.64
N GLU A 228 6.11 6.12 3.47
CA GLU A 228 6.96 5.03 3.98
C GLU A 228 8.26 5.50 4.63
N PHE A 229 8.16 6.48 5.53
CA PHE A 229 9.30 7.01 6.29
C PHE A 229 9.93 5.91 7.14
N MET A 230 11.04 5.36 6.65
CA MET A 230 11.79 4.28 7.27
C MET A 230 13.30 4.50 7.10
N VAL A 231 14.01 4.57 8.22
CA VAL A 231 15.47 4.76 8.23
C VAL A 231 16.12 3.45 8.66
N THR A 232 16.88 2.86 7.73
CA THR A 232 17.68 1.65 7.95
C THR A 232 19.16 1.88 7.68
N ASP A 233 19.49 2.80 6.80
CA ASP A 233 20.87 3.10 6.40
C ASP A 233 21.54 4.08 7.36
N VAL A 234 22.83 3.83 7.64
CA VAL A 234 23.63 4.66 8.55
C VAL A 234 23.97 6.02 7.94
N ALA A 235 24.24 6.10 6.64
CA ALA A 235 24.57 7.37 5.99
C ALA A 235 23.36 8.31 6.01
N ASP A 236 22.16 7.76 5.76
CA ASP A 236 20.90 8.49 5.89
C ASP A 236 20.69 9.00 7.33
N ALA A 237 20.83 8.11 8.31
CA ALA A 237 20.67 8.46 9.72
C ALA A 237 21.58 9.62 10.16
N LEU A 238 22.83 9.65 9.67
CA LEU A 238 23.81 10.67 10.04
C LEU A 238 23.48 12.07 9.48
N ILE A 239 22.79 12.17 8.34
CA ILE A 239 22.50 13.47 7.70
C ILE A 239 21.10 14.02 8.01
N LEU A 240 20.13 13.15 8.34
CA LEU A 240 18.72 13.51 8.51
C LEU A 240 18.49 14.63 9.52
N ASN A 241 19.13 14.58 10.69
CA ASN A 241 18.96 15.62 11.70
C ASN A 241 19.33 17.00 11.16
N ARG A 242 20.48 17.11 10.49
CA ARG A 242 20.97 18.38 9.95
C ARG A 242 20.08 18.84 8.79
N LEU A 243 19.77 17.95 7.85
CA LEU A 243 18.91 18.25 6.71
C LEU A 243 17.56 18.81 7.16
N PHE A 244 16.86 18.10 8.04
CA PHE A 244 15.52 18.49 8.47
C PHE A 244 15.52 19.76 9.33
N ARG A 245 16.58 20.03 10.09
CA ARG A 245 16.72 21.33 10.76
C ARG A 245 16.73 22.48 9.76
N HIS A 246 17.49 22.36 8.68
CA HIS A 246 17.49 23.37 7.61
C HIS A 246 16.13 23.45 6.89
N LEU A 247 15.51 22.31 6.58
CA LEU A 247 14.18 22.29 5.95
C LEU A 247 13.15 23.00 6.83
N PHE A 248 13.10 22.69 8.13
CA PHE A 248 12.16 23.32 9.06
C PHE A 248 12.46 24.80 9.29
N SER A 249 13.73 25.22 9.29
CA SER A 249 14.12 26.64 9.35
C SER A 249 13.87 27.41 8.05
N ASN A 250 13.60 26.72 6.96
CA ASN A 250 13.14 27.30 5.70
C ASN A 250 11.60 27.31 5.60
N GLY A 251 10.90 26.95 6.69
CA GLY A 251 9.44 26.92 6.75
C GLY A 251 8.80 25.65 6.18
N CYS A 252 9.57 24.59 5.90
CA CYS A 252 9.01 23.33 5.41
C CYS A 252 8.07 22.70 6.46
N ILE A 253 6.98 22.10 5.98
CA ILE A 253 5.98 21.37 6.75
C ILE A 253 6.05 19.91 6.29
N LEU A 254 6.31 19.00 7.23
CA LEU A 254 6.41 17.58 6.95
C LEU A 254 5.09 16.87 7.25
N VAL A 255 4.56 16.15 6.28
CA VAL A 255 3.54 15.12 6.50
C VAL A 255 4.17 13.79 6.15
N SER A 256 4.06 12.78 7.01
CA SER A 256 4.69 11.50 6.75
C SER A 256 3.86 10.32 7.21
N THR A 257 4.03 9.19 6.52
CA THR A 257 3.48 7.90 6.94
C THR A 257 4.63 6.97 7.32
N SER A 258 4.44 6.13 8.34
CA SER A 258 5.44 5.12 8.72
C SER A 258 4.80 3.88 9.34
N ASN A 259 5.48 2.75 9.24
CA ASN A 259 5.13 1.55 10.01
C ASN A 259 5.71 1.57 11.44
N ARG A 260 6.49 2.60 11.79
CA ARG A 260 7.16 2.72 13.09
C ARG A 260 6.86 4.07 13.74
N ALA A 261 6.64 4.04 15.06
CA ALA A 261 6.62 5.25 15.86
C ALA A 261 7.98 5.97 15.79
N PRO A 262 8.04 7.30 15.97
CA PRO A 262 9.28 8.07 15.90
C PRO A 262 10.40 7.50 16.79
N ASP A 263 10.09 7.08 18.02
CA ASP A 263 11.07 6.53 18.96
C ASP A 263 11.64 5.17 18.52
N LYS A 264 11.01 4.49 17.57
CA LYS A 264 11.44 3.21 16.99
C LYS A 264 12.08 3.36 15.61
N LEU A 265 12.15 4.58 15.07
CA LEU A 265 12.91 4.84 13.84
C LEU A 265 14.38 4.57 14.09
N TYR A 266 15.03 3.82 13.20
CA TYR A 266 16.45 3.43 13.28
C TYR A 266 16.84 2.63 14.57
N GLU A 267 15.86 1.97 15.21
CA GLU A 267 16.09 1.16 16.41
C GLU A 267 17.11 0.05 16.14
N GLY A 268 18.09 -0.10 17.04
CA GLY A 268 19.22 -1.03 16.84
C GLY A 268 20.26 -0.59 15.79
N GLY A 269 20.07 0.56 15.15
CA GLY A 269 21.00 1.10 14.16
C GLY A 269 22.35 1.53 14.75
N LEU A 270 23.39 1.50 13.91
CA LEU A 270 24.74 1.91 14.30
C LEU A 270 24.77 3.38 14.73
N GLN A 271 25.37 3.68 15.89
CA GLN A 271 25.45 5.04 16.46
C GLN A 271 24.08 5.73 16.63
N ARG A 272 23.05 4.97 17.04
CA ARG A 272 21.69 5.46 17.30
C ARG A 272 21.62 6.78 18.11
N ASP A 273 22.52 6.99 19.05
CA ASP A 273 22.55 8.22 19.87
C ASP A 273 22.69 9.50 19.03
N LEU A 274 23.40 9.43 17.89
CA LEU A 274 23.53 10.55 16.95
C LEU A 274 22.22 10.84 16.19
N PHE A 275 21.30 9.86 16.14
CA PHE A 275 20.00 9.97 15.48
C PHE A 275 18.90 10.48 16.43
N LEU A 276 19.04 10.31 17.75
CA LEU A 276 18.05 10.78 18.73
C LEU A 276 17.69 12.29 18.59
N PRO A 277 18.63 13.20 18.28
CA PRO A 277 18.30 14.60 18.03
C PRO A 277 17.32 14.81 16.85
N PHE A 278 17.35 13.95 15.83
CA PHE A 278 16.38 13.99 14.74
C PHE A 278 14.99 13.62 15.24
N ILE A 279 14.86 12.57 16.06
CA ILE A 279 13.58 12.16 16.66
C ILE A 279 12.98 13.32 17.48
N SER A 280 13.81 14.02 18.27
CA SER A 280 13.37 15.20 19.03
C SER A 280 12.87 16.31 18.11
N THR A 281 13.62 16.64 17.05
CA THR A 281 13.23 17.65 16.06
C THR A 281 11.93 17.28 15.35
N LEU A 282 11.76 16.01 15.01
CA LEU A 282 10.56 15.48 14.38
C LEU A 282 9.33 15.64 15.27
N LYS A 283 9.43 15.28 16.56
CA LYS A 283 8.36 15.44 17.55
C LYS A 283 8.04 16.91 17.89
N GLU A 284 9.03 17.79 17.79
CA GLU A 284 8.82 19.22 17.99
C GLU A 284 7.98 19.81 16.85
N ARG A 285 8.30 19.41 15.61
CA ARG A 285 7.75 20.01 14.38
C ARG A 285 6.54 19.28 13.80
N CYS A 286 6.27 18.05 14.24
CA CYS A 286 5.12 17.25 13.80
C CYS A 286 4.25 16.86 14.99
N ILE A 287 2.94 16.80 14.75
CA ILE A 287 2.00 16.10 15.63
C ILE A 287 2.12 14.60 15.32
N ILE A 288 2.29 13.80 16.36
CA ILE A 288 2.48 12.34 16.23
C ILE A 288 1.12 11.68 16.44
N HIS A 289 0.65 10.93 15.43
CA HIS A 289 -0.67 10.31 15.47
C HIS A 289 -0.61 8.83 15.10
N GLU A 290 -1.11 7.98 15.99
CA GLU A 290 -1.21 6.54 15.77
C GLU A 290 -2.55 6.19 15.14
N ILE A 291 -2.54 5.42 14.05
CA ILE A 291 -3.76 4.97 13.39
C ILE A 291 -4.50 3.91 14.22
N GLY A 292 -3.86 3.23 15.17
CA GLY A 292 -4.48 2.38 16.20
C GLY A 292 -5.33 1.19 15.72
N SER A 293 -5.56 1.07 14.41
CA SER A 293 -6.37 0.04 13.79
C SER A 293 -5.67 -1.32 13.86
N SER A 294 -6.38 -2.32 14.38
CA SER A 294 -5.98 -3.73 14.28
C SER A 294 -6.42 -4.36 12.95
N ILE A 295 -7.11 -3.60 12.10
CA ILE A 295 -7.69 -4.06 10.85
C ILE A 295 -6.69 -3.79 9.71
N ASP A 296 -6.25 -4.86 9.08
CA ASP A 296 -5.55 -4.79 7.80
C ASP A 296 -6.59 -4.72 6.68
N TYR A 297 -6.84 -3.50 6.17
CA TYR A 297 -7.82 -3.24 5.13
C TYR A 297 -7.49 -3.95 3.81
N ARG A 298 -6.21 -4.30 3.57
CA ARG A 298 -5.85 -5.10 2.40
C ARG A 298 -6.56 -6.45 2.44
N LYS A 299 -6.65 -7.08 3.63
CA LYS A 299 -7.34 -8.36 3.81
C LYS A 299 -8.85 -8.28 3.55
N MET A 300 -9.47 -7.12 3.74
CA MET A 300 -10.90 -6.90 3.47
C MET A 300 -11.17 -6.72 1.97
N THR A 301 -10.32 -6.00 1.24
CA THR A 301 -10.43 -5.86 -0.23
C THR A 301 -9.93 -7.09 -1.00
N SER A 302 -9.02 -7.88 -0.43
CA SER A 302 -8.54 -9.14 -1.06
C SER A 302 -9.63 -10.20 -1.21
N ALA A 303 -10.72 -10.10 -0.44
CA ALA A 303 -11.79 -11.10 -0.45
C ALA A 303 -12.72 -11.02 -1.68
N GLU A 304 -12.75 -9.90 -2.42
CA GLU A 304 -13.67 -9.75 -3.56
C GLU A 304 -12.99 -9.64 -4.93
N GLN A 305 -11.69 -9.34 -5.01
CA GLN A 305 -10.94 -9.20 -6.27
C GLN A 305 -9.53 -9.81 -6.28
N GLY A 306 -9.12 -10.54 -5.22
CA GLY A 306 -7.77 -11.07 -5.09
C GLY A 306 -7.39 -12.04 -6.21
N PHE A 307 -6.16 -11.91 -6.73
CA PHE A 307 -5.53 -12.90 -7.61
C PHE A 307 -4.71 -13.92 -6.80
N TYR A 308 -4.73 -13.85 -5.47
CA TYR A 308 -4.13 -14.83 -4.56
C TYR A 308 -5.23 -15.56 -3.79
N PHE A 309 -5.38 -16.86 -4.05
CA PHE A 309 -6.44 -17.69 -3.50
C PHE A 309 -5.86 -18.67 -2.47
N ILE A 310 -6.40 -18.63 -1.25
CA ILE A 310 -6.01 -19.54 -0.16
C ILE A 310 -7.03 -20.69 -0.11
N GLU A 311 -6.86 -21.68 -0.97
CA GLU A 311 -7.79 -22.82 -1.06
C GLU A 311 -7.02 -24.08 -1.49
N LYS A 312 -7.21 -25.18 -0.74
CA LYS A 312 -6.56 -26.47 -0.99
C LYS A 312 -6.99 -27.18 -2.28
N ASP A 313 -8.12 -26.77 -2.87
CA ASP A 313 -8.80 -27.47 -3.98
C ASP A 313 -9.27 -26.51 -5.11
N ALA A 314 -8.64 -25.35 -5.25
CA ALA A 314 -9.06 -24.30 -6.18
C ALA A 314 -8.45 -24.40 -7.60
N SER A 315 -8.09 -25.61 -8.05
CA SER A 315 -7.50 -25.84 -9.38
C SER A 315 -8.34 -25.27 -10.52
N GLY A 316 -9.67 -25.39 -10.42
CA GLY A 316 -10.61 -24.83 -11.38
C GLY A 316 -10.65 -23.30 -11.42
N LEU A 317 -10.42 -22.62 -10.28
CA LEU A 317 -10.62 -21.18 -10.14
C LEU A 317 -9.50 -20.37 -10.81
N VAL A 318 -8.24 -20.78 -10.60
CA VAL A 318 -7.07 -20.14 -11.26
C VAL A 318 -7.15 -20.33 -12.76
N LYS A 319 -7.51 -21.53 -13.22
CA LYS A 319 -7.65 -21.83 -14.65
C LYS A 319 -8.78 -21.01 -15.28
N GLN A 320 -9.91 -20.83 -14.58
CA GLN A 320 -11.01 -19.97 -15.03
C GLN A 320 -10.59 -18.49 -15.11
N LYS A 321 -9.88 -17.97 -14.10
CA LYS A 321 -9.36 -16.60 -14.09
C LYS A 321 -8.29 -16.38 -15.15
N PHE A 322 -7.43 -17.36 -15.37
CA PHE A 322 -6.47 -17.38 -16.46
C PHE A 322 -7.17 -17.31 -17.82
N GLN A 323 -8.23 -18.10 -18.02
CA GLN A 323 -9.02 -18.04 -19.25
C GLN A 323 -9.65 -16.65 -19.47
N TYR A 324 -10.11 -15.99 -18.40
CA TYR A 324 -10.61 -14.62 -18.48
C TYR A 324 -9.51 -13.61 -18.89
N LEU A 325 -8.29 -13.76 -18.37
CA LEU A 325 -7.16 -12.87 -18.69
C LEU A 325 -6.67 -13.01 -20.14
N ILE A 326 -6.74 -14.22 -20.70
CA ILE A 326 -6.37 -14.46 -22.10
C ILE A 326 -7.50 -14.13 -23.08
N GLY A 327 -8.73 -13.90 -22.61
CA GLY A 327 -9.87 -13.53 -23.44
C GLY A 327 -10.21 -14.59 -24.50
N GLU A 328 -10.31 -14.16 -25.76
CA GLU A 328 -10.59 -15.02 -26.92
C GLU A 328 -9.36 -15.80 -27.40
N HIS A 329 -8.17 -15.54 -26.83
CA HIS A 329 -6.96 -16.25 -27.23
C HIS A 329 -6.98 -17.70 -26.72
N THR A 330 -6.49 -18.63 -27.55
CA THR A 330 -6.35 -20.04 -27.16
C THR A 330 -5.02 -20.24 -26.46
N ALA A 331 -5.05 -20.72 -25.22
CA ALA A 331 -3.85 -21.10 -24.48
C ALA A 331 -3.22 -22.35 -25.12
N VAL A 332 -1.95 -22.22 -25.51
CA VAL A 332 -1.17 -23.31 -26.10
C VAL A 332 0.18 -23.43 -25.39
N PRO A 333 0.82 -24.61 -25.40
CA PRO A 333 2.21 -24.73 -24.97
C PRO A 333 3.11 -23.78 -25.77
N GLN A 334 4.03 -23.10 -25.08
CA GLN A 334 4.97 -22.17 -25.70
C GLN A 334 6.39 -22.40 -25.21
N GLU A 335 7.36 -22.04 -26.04
CA GLU A 335 8.76 -21.97 -25.63
C GLU A 335 9.18 -20.53 -25.38
N VAL A 336 10.05 -20.35 -24.40
CA VAL A 336 10.72 -19.09 -24.08
C VAL A 336 12.21 -19.29 -24.18
N GLU A 337 12.87 -18.46 -24.98
CA GLU A 337 14.33 -18.46 -25.05
C GLU A 337 14.91 -17.79 -23.80
N VAL A 338 15.85 -18.49 -23.18
CA VAL A 338 16.59 -18.07 -21.99
C VAL A 338 18.04 -17.79 -22.41
N VAL A 339 18.81 -17.14 -21.53
CA VAL A 339 20.24 -16.85 -21.74
C VAL A 339 21.00 -18.14 -22.09
N MET A 340 21.98 -18.01 -22.99
CA MET A 340 22.87 -19.10 -23.46
C MET A 340 22.17 -20.22 -24.24
N GLY A 341 21.07 -19.93 -24.94
CA GLY A 341 20.41 -20.88 -25.86
C GLY A 341 19.55 -21.95 -25.19
N ARG A 342 19.36 -21.86 -23.86
CA ARG A 342 18.41 -22.71 -23.12
C ARG A 342 16.97 -22.28 -23.44
N LYS A 343 16.04 -23.24 -23.41
CA LYS A 343 14.61 -22.98 -23.64
C LYS A 343 13.79 -23.42 -22.44
N LEU A 344 12.94 -22.52 -21.94
CA LEU A 344 11.95 -22.83 -20.92
C LEU A 344 10.63 -23.22 -21.59
N GLN A 345 10.10 -24.37 -21.21
CA GLN A 345 8.78 -24.84 -21.65
C GLN A 345 7.70 -24.21 -20.76
N VAL A 346 6.76 -23.51 -21.40
CA VAL A 346 5.57 -22.93 -20.77
C VAL A 346 4.39 -23.84 -21.07
N PRO A 347 3.80 -24.53 -20.07
CA PRO A 347 2.72 -25.49 -20.28
C PRO A 347 1.54 -24.89 -21.06
N LEU A 348 1.13 -23.68 -20.69
CA LEU A 348 0.05 -22.95 -21.33
C LEU A 348 0.39 -21.46 -21.33
N GLY A 349 0.39 -20.84 -22.51
CA GLY A 349 0.61 -19.40 -22.66
C GLY A 349 -0.29 -18.82 -23.74
N ALA A 350 -0.83 -17.63 -23.48
CA ALA A 350 -1.59 -16.82 -24.44
C ALA A 350 -1.69 -15.38 -23.93
N ASN A 351 -1.79 -14.41 -24.85
CA ASN A 351 -1.99 -12.98 -24.54
C ASN A 351 -1.07 -12.44 -23.42
N GLY A 352 0.23 -12.75 -23.49
CA GLY A 352 1.19 -12.32 -22.46
C GLY A 352 0.97 -12.89 -21.04
N CYS A 353 0.06 -13.86 -20.90
CA CYS A 353 -0.18 -14.61 -19.67
C CYS A 353 0.38 -16.03 -19.79
N ALA A 354 1.08 -16.49 -18.76
CA ALA A 354 1.57 -17.87 -18.64
C ALA A 354 0.86 -18.60 -17.50
N TYR A 355 0.62 -19.90 -17.66
CA TYR A 355 0.07 -20.76 -16.63
C TYR A 355 1.03 -21.91 -16.32
N PHE A 356 1.26 -22.14 -15.03
CA PHE A 356 2.14 -23.18 -14.52
C PHE A 356 1.53 -23.86 -13.29
N PRO A 357 1.54 -25.20 -13.23
CA PRO A 357 1.57 -25.92 -11.97
C PRO A 357 2.84 -25.55 -11.19
N PHE A 358 2.76 -25.46 -9.85
CA PHE A 358 3.90 -25.09 -9.01
C PHE A 358 5.10 -26.00 -9.22
N GLU A 359 4.87 -27.31 -9.30
CA GLU A 359 5.89 -28.33 -9.54
C GLU A 359 6.69 -28.09 -10.82
N ASP A 360 6.04 -27.59 -11.87
CA ASP A 360 6.67 -27.33 -13.16
C ASP A 360 7.62 -26.13 -13.16
N LEU A 361 7.50 -25.23 -12.17
CA LEU A 361 8.27 -24.00 -12.08
C LEU A 361 9.24 -23.98 -10.90
N CYS A 362 8.86 -24.60 -9.79
CA CYS A 362 9.58 -24.55 -8.52
C CYS A 362 10.09 -25.92 -8.04
N ASP A 363 9.66 -27.05 -8.59
CA ASP A 363 10.29 -28.37 -8.31
C ASP A 363 11.32 -28.79 -9.36
N LYS A 364 11.29 -28.15 -10.54
CA LYS A 364 12.30 -28.31 -11.58
C LYS A 364 13.59 -27.53 -11.28
N PRO A 365 14.74 -27.93 -11.85
CA PRO A 365 16.01 -27.21 -11.70
C PRO A 365 16.04 -25.95 -12.60
N LEU A 366 15.16 -25.00 -12.27
CA LEU A 366 15.12 -23.66 -12.86
C LEU A 366 15.83 -22.67 -11.94
N GLY A 367 16.40 -21.62 -12.54
CA GLY A 367 17.08 -20.55 -11.82
C GLY A 367 16.62 -19.16 -12.26
N ALA A 368 17.24 -18.12 -11.70
CA ALA A 368 16.87 -16.72 -11.96
C ALA A 368 16.80 -16.39 -13.47
N ALA A 369 17.77 -16.87 -14.26
CA ALA A 369 17.79 -16.63 -15.71
C ALA A 369 16.54 -17.16 -16.43
N ASP A 370 16.03 -18.34 -16.02
CA ASP A 370 14.81 -18.92 -16.59
C ASP A 370 13.60 -18.04 -16.27
N TYR A 371 13.49 -17.56 -15.03
CA TYR A 371 12.42 -16.67 -14.60
C TYR A 371 12.50 -15.31 -15.30
N PHE A 372 13.70 -14.75 -15.49
CA PHE A 372 13.88 -13.52 -16.26
C PHE A 372 13.42 -13.69 -17.72
N GLY A 373 13.78 -14.82 -18.34
CA GLY A 373 13.29 -15.18 -19.67
C GLY A 373 11.76 -15.21 -19.71
N LEU A 374 11.13 -15.85 -18.72
CA LEU A 374 9.67 -15.93 -18.60
C LEU A 374 9.03 -14.54 -18.57
N PHE A 375 9.48 -13.64 -17.68
CA PHE A 375 8.87 -12.31 -17.53
C PHE A 375 9.21 -11.32 -18.65
N LYS A 376 10.24 -11.60 -19.45
CA LYS A 376 10.49 -10.86 -20.69
C LYS A 376 9.35 -11.03 -21.70
N LYS A 377 8.75 -12.24 -21.76
CA LYS A 377 7.68 -12.57 -22.70
C LYS A 377 6.28 -12.46 -22.08
N PHE A 378 6.13 -12.83 -20.80
CA PHE A 378 4.84 -12.89 -20.12
C PHE A 378 4.77 -11.86 -18.99
N HIS A 379 3.81 -10.95 -19.06
CA HIS A 379 3.59 -9.92 -18.04
C HIS A 379 2.75 -10.43 -16.85
N THR A 380 2.13 -11.61 -16.99
CA THR A 380 1.27 -12.19 -15.96
C THR A 380 1.53 -13.69 -15.82
N LEU A 381 1.66 -14.17 -14.59
CA LEU A 381 1.83 -15.57 -14.25
C LEU A 381 0.64 -16.07 -13.43
N ALA A 382 -0.03 -17.11 -13.93
CA ALA A 382 -0.95 -17.95 -13.19
C ALA A 382 -0.19 -19.17 -12.64
N LEU A 383 -0.01 -19.23 -11.32
CA LEU A 383 0.74 -20.28 -10.61
C LEU A 383 -0.19 -21.10 -9.71
N GLU A 384 -0.32 -22.38 -10.00
CA GLU A 384 -1.25 -23.25 -9.30
C GLU A 384 -0.55 -24.10 -8.22
N GLY A 385 -1.09 -24.09 -7.00
CA GLY A 385 -0.75 -25.09 -5.97
C GLY A 385 0.54 -24.80 -5.20
N VAL A 386 0.76 -23.55 -4.78
CA VAL A 386 1.91 -23.19 -3.92
C VAL A 386 1.76 -23.87 -2.54
N PRO A 387 2.68 -24.77 -2.14
CA PRO A 387 2.57 -25.49 -0.87
C PRO A 387 3.10 -24.65 0.29
N ILE A 388 2.74 -25.02 1.53
CA ILE A 388 3.44 -24.52 2.72
C ILE A 388 4.89 -25.03 2.68
N PHE A 389 5.85 -24.14 2.89
CA PHE A 389 7.26 -24.48 2.87
C PHE A 389 7.74 -24.99 4.23
N GLY A 390 8.59 -26.01 4.20
CA GLY A 390 9.17 -26.70 5.33
C GLY A 390 10.47 -27.40 4.95
N LEU A 391 10.91 -28.35 5.77
CA LEU A 391 12.19 -29.03 5.59
C LEU A 391 12.25 -29.84 4.28
N HIS A 392 11.14 -30.47 3.91
CA HIS A 392 11.06 -31.39 2.77
C HIS A 392 11.05 -30.70 1.39
N ASN A 393 10.59 -29.44 1.30
CA ASN A 393 10.50 -28.66 0.06
C ASN A 393 11.37 -27.39 0.10
N ARG A 394 12.43 -27.39 0.92
CA ARG A 394 13.39 -26.28 1.08
C ARG A 394 13.92 -25.75 -0.25
N SER A 395 14.30 -26.63 -1.19
CA SER A 395 14.82 -26.22 -2.50
C SER A 395 13.77 -25.50 -3.35
N ALA A 396 12.50 -25.92 -3.24
CA ALA A 396 11.38 -25.28 -3.92
C ALA A 396 11.08 -23.90 -3.32
N ALA A 397 11.23 -23.74 -2.00
CA ALA A 397 11.07 -22.46 -1.32
C ALA A 397 12.09 -21.42 -1.83
N TYR A 398 13.37 -21.79 -1.97
CA TYR A 398 14.38 -20.89 -2.57
C TYR A 398 14.03 -20.48 -4.00
N ARG A 399 13.55 -21.43 -4.81
CA ARG A 399 13.14 -21.15 -6.19
C ARG A 399 11.90 -20.26 -6.24
N PHE A 400 10.95 -20.46 -5.35
CA PHE A 400 9.78 -19.58 -5.20
C PHE A 400 10.16 -18.17 -4.76
N VAL A 401 11.06 -18.02 -3.78
CA VAL A 401 11.63 -16.71 -3.40
C VAL A 401 12.27 -16.02 -4.61
N THR A 402 13.11 -16.75 -5.35
CA THR A 402 13.77 -16.23 -6.56
C THR A 402 12.74 -15.83 -7.64
N LEU A 403 11.69 -16.64 -7.84
CA LEU A 403 10.61 -16.37 -8.78
C LEU A 403 9.87 -15.07 -8.42
N VAL A 404 9.49 -14.90 -7.14
CA VAL A 404 8.80 -13.70 -6.66
C VAL A 404 9.69 -12.48 -6.83
N ASP A 405 10.98 -12.59 -6.51
CA ASP A 405 11.94 -11.49 -6.66
C ASP A 405 12.02 -11.02 -8.12
N VAL A 406 12.23 -11.96 -9.05
CA VAL A 406 12.33 -11.66 -10.48
C VAL A 406 11.00 -11.12 -11.01
N MET A 407 9.86 -11.67 -10.59
CA MET A 407 8.56 -11.18 -11.01
C MET A 407 8.33 -9.74 -10.57
N TYR A 408 8.64 -9.43 -9.30
CA TYR A 408 8.48 -8.11 -8.73
C TYR A 408 9.35 -7.07 -9.45
N GLU A 409 10.62 -7.39 -9.73
CA GLU A 409 11.52 -6.51 -10.49
C GLU A 409 11.02 -6.22 -11.92
N ASN A 410 10.36 -7.19 -12.54
CA ASN A 410 9.74 -7.03 -13.86
C ASN A 410 8.31 -6.47 -13.79
N LYS A 411 7.87 -6.01 -12.62
CA LYS A 411 6.50 -5.52 -12.35
C LYS A 411 5.42 -6.51 -12.82
N GLY A 412 5.70 -7.81 -12.74
CA GLY A 412 4.80 -8.86 -13.20
C GLY A 412 3.59 -9.02 -12.27
N ARG A 413 2.47 -9.46 -12.86
CA ARG A 413 1.24 -9.78 -12.09
C ARG A 413 1.22 -11.25 -11.71
N LEU A 414 0.99 -11.54 -10.43
CA LEU A 414 0.80 -12.90 -9.92
C LEU A 414 -0.68 -13.21 -9.75
N LEU A 415 -1.10 -14.33 -10.33
CA LEU A 415 -2.34 -15.04 -10.05
C LEU A 415 -1.95 -16.39 -9.46
N CYS A 416 -2.30 -16.72 -8.22
CA CYS A 416 -1.94 -18.02 -7.67
C CYS A 416 -2.92 -18.63 -6.69
N THR A 417 -2.90 -19.97 -6.62
CA THR A 417 -3.46 -20.73 -5.49
C THR A 417 -2.34 -21.16 -4.56
N ALA A 418 -2.61 -21.05 -3.26
CA ALA A 418 -1.67 -21.40 -2.23
C ALA A 418 -2.37 -22.12 -1.07
N GLU A 419 -1.65 -23.02 -0.40
CA GLU A 419 -2.14 -23.72 0.79
C GLU A 419 -2.33 -22.81 2.01
N GLY A 420 -1.74 -21.60 1.98
CA GLY A 420 -1.82 -20.62 3.05
C GLY A 420 -1.58 -19.20 2.56
N SER A 421 -1.84 -18.23 3.45
CA SER A 421 -1.39 -16.84 3.27
C SER A 421 0.13 -16.77 3.14
N PRO A 422 0.71 -15.69 2.59
CA PRO A 422 2.16 -15.53 2.49
C PRO A 422 2.91 -15.77 3.81
N LEU A 423 2.34 -15.35 4.94
CA LEU A 423 2.92 -15.63 6.27
C LEU A 423 2.91 -17.13 6.60
N GLN A 424 1.79 -17.81 6.36
CA GLN A 424 1.65 -19.25 6.63
C GLN A 424 2.54 -20.10 5.72
N LEU A 425 2.78 -19.65 4.47
CA LEU A 425 3.69 -20.36 3.56
C LEU A 425 5.10 -20.49 4.12
N PHE A 426 5.58 -19.49 4.86
CA PHE A 426 6.95 -19.46 5.40
C PHE A 426 7.02 -19.66 6.92
N GLU A 427 5.90 -20.04 7.57
CA GLU A 427 5.83 -20.17 9.03
C GLU A 427 6.81 -21.20 9.58
N ARG A 428 7.06 -22.28 8.83
CA ARG A 428 7.99 -23.35 9.23
C ARG A 428 9.45 -23.05 8.86
N ILE A 429 9.75 -21.91 8.25
CA ILE A 429 11.12 -21.50 7.92
C ILE A 429 11.60 -20.52 8.98
N VAL A 430 12.65 -20.88 9.70
CA VAL A 430 13.17 -20.10 10.83
C VAL A 430 14.68 -19.94 10.73
N THR A 431 15.21 -18.83 11.25
CA THR A 431 16.66 -18.68 11.40
C THR A 431 17.19 -19.52 12.56
N ILE A 432 18.51 -19.72 12.62
CA ILE A 432 19.16 -20.38 13.75
C ILE A 432 18.88 -19.63 15.06
N ALA A 433 18.84 -18.30 15.02
CA ALA A 433 18.54 -17.47 16.19
C ALA A 433 17.09 -17.66 16.67
N ASP A 434 16.14 -17.70 15.73
CA ASP A 434 14.72 -17.94 16.04
C ASP A 434 14.52 -19.33 16.64
N ALA A 435 15.15 -20.36 16.05
CA ALA A 435 15.09 -21.72 16.57
C ALA A 435 15.65 -21.84 18.00
N GLN A 436 16.74 -21.12 18.31
CA GLN A 436 17.31 -21.08 19.66
C GLN A 436 16.40 -20.37 20.67
N ASN A 437 15.67 -19.34 20.24
CA ASN A 437 14.70 -18.62 21.08
C ASN A 437 13.40 -19.42 21.29
N MET A 438 12.99 -20.21 20.29
CA MET A 438 11.82 -21.10 20.37
C MET A 438 12.08 -22.31 21.27
N ALA A 439 13.32 -22.77 21.37
CA ALA A 439 13.75 -23.86 22.25
C ALA A 439 14.97 -23.43 23.10
N PRO A 440 14.77 -22.59 24.14
CA PRO A 440 15.85 -22.23 25.05
C PRO A 440 16.33 -23.52 25.71
N ARG A 441 17.62 -23.86 25.52
CA ARG A 441 18.24 -25.08 26.03
C ARG A 441 17.99 -25.22 27.53
N THR A 442 16.97 -25.99 27.88
CA THR A 442 16.77 -26.54 29.21
C THR A 442 17.04 -28.03 29.11
N SER A 443 17.96 -28.45 29.95
CA SER A 443 18.52 -29.79 30.10
C SER A 443 17.47 -30.90 30.07
N SER A 444 17.78 -31.95 29.31
CA SER A 444 17.42 -33.35 29.58
C SER A 444 16.00 -33.63 30.10
N ARG A 445 15.05 -33.82 29.17
CA ARG A 445 14.18 -35.02 29.05
C ARG A 445 12.97 -34.72 28.16
N SER A 446 12.87 -35.53 27.10
CA SER A 446 11.62 -35.96 26.46
C SER A 446 10.58 -34.90 26.09
N ARG A 447 10.49 -34.56 24.80
CA ARG A 447 9.22 -34.61 24.06
C ARG A 447 9.45 -35.13 22.63
N LYS A 448 9.25 -36.43 22.51
CA LYS A 448 8.69 -37.07 21.32
C LYS A 448 7.27 -36.49 21.21
N ASN A 449 7.08 -35.55 20.29
CA ASN A 449 5.83 -35.26 19.54
C ASN A 449 6.08 -34.03 18.66
N ASP A 450 6.37 -34.32 17.40
CA ASP A 450 5.85 -33.68 16.18
C ASP A 450 6.02 -32.17 15.98
N ASP A 451 7.23 -31.75 15.59
CA ASP A 451 7.37 -30.68 14.60
C ASP A 451 8.45 -31.08 13.57
N PHE A 452 8.17 -32.16 12.83
CA PHE A 452 9.12 -32.80 11.90
C PHE A 452 9.44 -31.97 10.64
N ASP A 453 8.85 -30.79 10.48
CA ASP A 453 8.93 -30.03 9.23
C ASP A 453 9.50 -28.61 9.36
N LEU A 454 10.06 -28.27 10.54
CA LEU A 454 10.74 -27.00 10.74
C LEU A 454 12.04 -26.95 9.91
N CYS A 455 12.13 -25.99 9.00
CA CYS A 455 13.31 -25.70 8.19
C CYS A 455 14.14 -24.60 8.87
N VAL A 456 15.26 -25.00 9.49
CA VAL A 456 16.22 -24.04 10.06
C VAL A 456 17.21 -23.61 8.97
N ASP A 457 17.05 -22.40 8.46
CA ASP A 457 17.87 -21.84 7.39
C ASP A 457 17.94 -20.30 7.53
N ASN A 458 19.14 -19.77 7.74
CA ASN A 458 19.33 -18.33 7.90
C ASN A 458 19.04 -17.55 6.61
N GLU A 459 19.54 -18.01 5.46
CA GLU A 459 19.42 -17.29 4.20
C GLU A 459 17.95 -17.23 3.76
N LEU A 460 17.27 -18.38 3.83
CA LEU A 460 15.83 -18.44 3.53
C LEU A 460 15.00 -17.70 4.59
N GLY A 461 15.41 -17.78 5.86
CA GLY A 461 14.79 -17.07 6.98
C GLY A 461 14.88 -15.55 6.86
N PHE A 462 15.99 -15.01 6.33
CA PHE A 462 16.11 -13.58 6.04
C PHE A 462 15.38 -13.19 4.74
N ALA A 463 15.35 -14.07 3.74
CA ALA A 463 14.67 -13.79 2.47
C ALA A 463 13.14 -13.83 2.57
N LYS A 464 12.56 -14.58 3.52
CA LYS A 464 11.11 -14.77 3.64
C LYS A 464 10.37 -13.45 3.89
N ASP A 465 10.87 -12.58 4.77
CA ASP A 465 10.16 -11.35 5.15
C ASP A 465 9.99 -10.41 3.95
N ARG A 466 11.05 -10.28 3.15
CA ARG A 466 11.03 -9.54 1.89
C ARG A 466 10.06 -10.18 0.89
N THR A 467 10.06 -11.50 0.79
CA THR A 467 9.17 -12.25 -0.12
C THR A 467 7.70 -12.07 0.26
N ILE A 468 7.38 -12.15 1.56
CA ILE A 468 6.05 -11.91 2.11
C ILE A 468 5.59 -10.48 1.79
N SER A 469 6.48 -9.50 1.97
CA SER A 469 6.19 -8.11 1.62
C SER A 469 5.85 -7.96 0.14
N ARG A 470 6.68 -8.51 -0.75
CA ARG A 470 6.48 -8.46 -2.21
C ARG A 470 5.18 -9.14 -2.63
N LEU A 471 4.90 -10.35 -2.14
CA LEU A 471 3.64 -11.06 -2.41
C LEU A 471 2.42 -10.27 -1.94
N THR A 472 2.52 -9.59 -0.80
CA THR A 472 1.43 -8.77 -0.28
C THR A 472 1.20 -7.54 -1.16
N GLU A 473 2.27 -6.86 -1.56
CA GLU A 473 2.23 -5.69 -2.42
C GLU A 473 1.72 -6.01 -3.82
N MET A 474 2.16 -7.12 -4.42
CA MET A 474 1.71 -7.56 -5.75
C MET A 474 0.21 -7.87 -5.81
N ASN A 475 -0.41 -8.11 -4.65
CA ASN A 475 -1.85 -8.30 -4.52
C ASN A 475 -2.61 -7.01 -4.16
N SER A 476 -1.91 -5.90 -3.97
CA SER A 476 -2.53 -4.59 -3.70
C SER A 476 -3.20 -4.03 -4.96
N LYS A 477 -4.24 -3.22 -4.75
CA LYS A 477 -4.97 -2.58 -5.86
C LYS A 477 -4.04 -1.64 -6.63
N GLU A 478 -3.20 -0.91 -5.91
CA GLU A 478 -2.25 0.05 -6.45
C GLU A 478 -1.25 -0.63 -7.40
N TYR A 479 -0.66 -1.75 -6.98
CA TYR A 479 0.25 -2.52 -7.83
C TYR A 479 -0.45 -3.05 -9.09
N LEU A 480 -1.70 -3.52 -8.95
CA LEU A 480 -2.49 -4.01 -10.08
C LEU A 480 -2.87 -2.89 -11.06
N GLU A 481 -3.12 -1.68 -10.58
CA GLU A 481 -3.36 -0.49 -11.41
C GLU A 481 -2.09 -0.05 -12.14
N GLN A 482 -0.94 -0.04 -11.46
CA GLN A 482 0.36 0.24 -12.08
C GLN A 482 0.70 -0.78 -13.17
N HIS A 483 0.42 -2.07 -12.92
CA HIS A 483 0.57 -3.13 -13.93
C HIS A 483 -0.32 -2.87 -15.15
N ALA A 484 -1.58 -2.50 -14.94
CA ALA A 484 -2.51 -2.19 -16.02
C ALA A 484 -2.07 -0.98 -16.85
N ALA A 485 -1.56 0.08 -16.20
CA ALA A 485 -1.01 1.25 -16.87
C ALA A 485 0.21 0.90 -17.74
N MET A 486 1.14 0.09 -17.21
CA MET A 486 2.31 -0.38 -17.96
C MET A 486 1.92 -1.20 -19.21
N LEU A 487 0.87 -2.02 -19.13
CA LEU A 487 0.37 -2.75 -20.29
C LEU A 487 -0.24 -1.83 -21.35
N ALA A 488 -0.99 -0.80 -20.92
CA ALA A 488 -1.57 0.17 -21.85
C ALA A 488 -0.47 0.93 -22.63
N GLU A 489 0.60 1.34 -21.95
CA GLU A 489 1.78 1.97 -22.59
C GLU A 489 2.49 1.03 -23.57
N LYS A 490 2.61 -0.25 -23.22
CA LYS A 490 3.24 -1.26 -24.07
C LYS A 490 2.41 -1.57 -25.33
N GLN A 491 1.09 -1.55 -25.23
CA GLN A 491 0.19 -1.70 -26.38
C GLN A 491 0.25 -0.47 -27.30
N LEU A 492 0.24 0.74 -26.73
CA LEU A 492 0.37 1.99 -27.50
C LEU A 492 1.69 2.08 -28.28
N SER A 493 2.78 1.61 -27.70
CA SER A 493 4.10 1.59 -28.37
C SER A 493 4.24 0.50 -29.43
N GLN A 494 3.46 -0.60 -29.34
CA GLN A 494 3.40 -1.62 -30.39
C GLN A 494 2.56 -1.16 -31.57
N ASP A 495 1.39 -0.55 -31.34
CA ASP A 495 0.55 0.00 -32.41
C ASP A 495 1.26 1.13 -33.19
N ASP A 496 2.00 2.00 -32.51
CA ASP A 496 2.76 3.11 -33.14
C ASP A 496 3.99 2.60 -33.92
N GLY A 497 4.50 1.41 -33.57
CA GLY A 497 5.55 0.70 -34.30
C GLY A 497 5.03 0.00 -35.56
N ASP A 498 3.85 -0.63 -35.46
CA ASP A 498 3.19 -1.30 -36.59
C ASP A 498 2.64 -0.28 -37.60
N GLU A 499 2.11 0.87 -37.18
CA GLU A 499 1.72 1.95 -38.10
C GLU A 499 2.91 2.53 -38.88
N LYS A 500 4.08 2.66 -38.25
CA LYS A 500 5.32 3.10 -38.92
C LYS A 500 5.90 2.02 -39.85
N ALA A 501 5.73 0.75 -39.51
CA ALA A 501 6.14 -0.37 -40.36
C ALA A 501 5.19 -0.58 -41.56
N LEU A 502 3.91 -0.20 -41.46
CA LEU A 502 2.97 -0.19 -42.58
C LEU A 502 3.13 1.03 -43.51
N GLN A 503 3.79 2.09 -43.05
CA GLN A 503 4.08 3.30 -43.84
C GLN A 503 5.46 3.30 -44.52
N ALA A 504 6.34 2.35 -44.17
CA ALA A 504 7.65 2.11 -44.78
C ALA A 504 7.58 0.96 -45.79
#